data_AF-A0AA36MXQ9-F1
#
_entry.id   AF-A0AA36MXQ9-F1
#
_cell.length_a   1.000
_cell.length_b   1.000
_cell.length_c   1.000
_cell.angle_alpha   90.00
_cell.angle_beta   90.00
_cell.angle_gamma   90.00
#
_symmetry.space_group_name_H-M   'P 1'
#
loop_
_entity.id
_entity.type
_entity.pdbx_description
1 polymer ?
#
loop_
_entity_poly.entity_id
_entity_poly.type
_entity_poly.pdbx_seq_one_letter_code
_entity_poly.pdbx_strand_id
1 'polypeptide(L)'
;MALGDEMECRWPMAPENRNRTLAKLFDAANDTPQAQVSSRATPVTFEEARAARRRGEQVISLSHFLPRPELLPEKRFLFFPQLAAFAGSQFLQRRVQRLNPQLHLFGHTHFAWDQALEGVRYVQAPLGSPRERLARPRSMRLSGGAGTSSERAVTGYGLEE
;
A
#
# COMPACT_ATOMS: atom_id res chain seq x y z
N MET A 1 -5.77 -2.31 -25.66
CA MET A 1 -5.45 -0.91 -25.28
C MET A 1 -3.95 -0.87 -25.10
N ALA A 2 -3.21 -0.62 -26.18
CA ALA A 2 -1.77 -0.46 -26.12
C ALA A 2 -1.47 0.95 -25.60
N LEU A 3 -0.66 1.04 -24.54
CA LEU A 3 -0.30 2.26 -23.85
C LEU A 3 0.62 3.10 -24.76
N GLY A 4 0.13 4.25 -25.23
CA GLY A 4 0.97 5.23 -25.95
C GLY A 4 2.17 5.70 -25.13
N ASP A 5 2.08 5.64 -23.80
CA ASP A 5 3.14 6.01 -22.87
C ASP A 5 4.37 5.09 -22.89
N GLU A 6 4.26 3.87 -23.44
CA GLU A 6 5.39 2.94 -23.51
C GLU A 6 6.53 3.49 -24.38
N MET A 7 6.18 4.13 -25.51
CA MET A 7 7.17 4.69 -26.44
C MET A 7 7.85 5.95 -25.89
N GLU A 8 7.18 6.66 -24.98
CA GLU A 8 7.69 7.86 -24.32
C GLU A 8 8.45 7.52 -23.02
N CYS A 9 8.32 6.29 -22.51
CA CYS A 9 8.99 5.84 -21.29
C CYS A 9 10.50 5.63 -21.52
N ARG A 10 11.28 6.70 -21.33
CA ARG A 10 12.73 6.64 -21.37
C ARG A 10 13.30 6.37 -19.98
N TRP A 11 13.90 5.20 -19.81
CA TRP A 11 14.58 4.86 -18.56
C TRP A 11 15.92 5.60 -18.46
N PRO A 12 16.28 6.16 -17.29
CA PRO A 12 17.57 6.84 -17.08
C PRO A 12 18.77 5.88 -17.14
N MET A 13 18.50 4.57 -17.20
CA MET A 13 19.47 3.51 -17.35
C MET A 13 18.83 2.32 -18.07
N ALA A 14 19.63 1.50 -18.76
CA ALA A 14 19.13 0.24 -19.30
C ALA A 14 18.72 -0.68 -18.13
N PRO A 15 17.43 -1.05 -18.01
CA PRO A 15 17.02 -1.96 -16.96
C PRO A 15 17.59 -3.35 -17.24
N GLU A 16 18.44 -3.85 -16.34
CA GLU A 16 18.93 -5.21 -16.42
C GLU A 16 17.96 -6.15 -15.67
N ASN A 17 17.60 -7.24 -16.34
CA ASN A 17 16.65 -8.21 -15.79
C ASN A 17 17.26 -9.00 -14.62
N ARG A 18 16.38 -9.48 -13.72
CA ARG A 18 16.73 -10.36 -12.59
C ARG A 18 17.65 -9.72 -11.54
N ASN A 19 17.74 -8.40 -11.49
CA ASN A 19 18.46 -7.68 -10.42
C ASN A 19 17.52 -6.72 -9.67
N ARG A 20 18.08 -5.96 -8.71
CA ARG A 20 17.34 -5.01 -7.86
C ARG A 20 17.43 -3.55 -8.34
N THR A 21 17.96 -3.33 -9.53
CA THR A 21 18.34 -1.98 -10.00
C THR A 21 17.12 -1.09 -10.22
N LEU A 22 16.07 -1.61 -10.86
CA LEU A 22 14.80 -0.90 -11.00
C LEU A 22 14.17 -0.61 -9.63
N ALA A 23 14.13 -1.60 -8.73
CA ALA A 23 13.55 -1.42 -7.40
C ALA A 23 14.28 -0.31 -6.60
N LYS A 24 15.61 -0.22 -6.72
CA LYS A 24 16.41 0.87 -6.12
C LYS A 24 16.11 2.22 -6.75
N LEU A 25 15.97 2.27 -8.08
CA LEU A 25 15.64 3.51 -8.80
C LEU A 25 14.28 4.06 -8.34
N PHE A 26 13.24 3.21 -8.33
CA PHE A 26 11.91 3.58 -7.84
C PHE A 26 11.92 3.98 -6.37
N ASP A 27 12.71 3.29 -5.54
CA ASP A 27 12.85 3.63 -4.13
C ASP A 27 13.46 5.03 -3.97
N ALA A 28 14.58 5.31 -4.63
CA ALA A 28 15.26 6.61 -4.60
C ALA A 28 14.41 7.76 -5.15
N ALA A 29 13.52 7.49 -6.11
CA ALA A 29 12.60 8.49 -6.64
C ALA A 29 11.61 9.05 -5.58
N ASN A 30 11.45 8.37 -4.43
CA ASN A 30 10.65 8.88 -3.31
C ASN A 30 11.39 9.91 -2.44
N ASP A 31 12.70 10.09 -2.63
CA ASP A 31 13.48 11.08 -1.88
C ASP A 31 13.44 12.47 -2.53
N THR A 32 13.05 12.53 -3.81
CA THR A 32 12.91 13.80 -4.53
C THR A 32 11.45 14.26 -4.45
N PRO A 33 11.17 15.46 -3.93
CA PRO A 33 9.82 16.00 -3.95
C PRO A 33 9.33 16.12 -5.40
N GLN A 34 8.30 15.35 -5.75
CA GLN A 34 7.74 15.36 -7.09
C GLN A 34 6.96 16.66 -7.28
N ALA A 35 7.42 17.51 -8.19
CA ALA A 35 6.96 18.89 -8.31
C ALA A 35 5.49 19.07 -8.74
N GLN A 36 4.73 18.01 -9.02
CA GLN A 36 3.44 18.14 -9.70
C GLN A 36 2.43 17.06 -9.33
N VAL A 37 1.62 17.28 -8.29
CA VAL A 37 0.22 16.81 -8.24
C VAL A 37 -0.63 17.83 -7.46
N SER A 38 -1.09 18.87 -8.17
CA SER A 38 -2.01 19.92 -7.70
C SER A 38 -1.50 20.84 -6.56
N SER A 39 -1.69 22.13 -6.77
CA SER A 39 -1.08 23.29 -6.11
C SER A 39 -1.47 23.55 -4.64
N ARG A 40 -1.96 22.55 -3.88
CA ARG A 40 -2.45 22.77 -2.51
C ARG A 40 -1.58 22.21 -1.39
N ALA A 41 -0.64 21.32 -1.69
CA ALA A 41 0.26 20.74 -0.70
C ALA A 41 1.71 21.07 -1.03
N THR A 42 2.46 21.56 -0.04
CA THR A 42 3.91 21.71 -0.15
C THR A 42 4.51 20.30 -0.19
N PRO A 43 5.26 19.95 -1.25
CA PRO A 43 5.98 18.68 -1.29
C PRO A 43 6.93 18.57 -0.09
N VAL A 44 6.92 17.43 0.58
CA VAL A 44 7.85 17.12 1.69
C VAL A 44 8.76 15.98 1.29
N THR A 45 10.01 16.05 1.71
CA THR A 45 10.97 14.97 1.58
C THR A 45 10.70 13.86 2.61
N PHE A 46 11.27 12.68 2.34
CA PHE A 46 11.19 11.56 3.28
C PHE A 46 11.80 11.90 4.66
N GLU A 47 12.92 12.63 4.70
CA GLU A 47 13.56 13.01 5.95
C GLU A 47 12.79 14.07 6.73
N GLU A 48 12.13 15.01 6.05
CA GLU A 48 11.21 15.97 6.70
C GLU A 48 10.01 15.24 7.33
N ALA A 49 9.40 14.29 6.62
CA ALA A 49 8.33 13.47 7.16
C ALA A 49 8.79 12.66 8.39
N ARG A 50 10.01 12.10 8.36
CA ARG A 50 10.60 11.43 9.53
C ARG A 50 10.86 12.40 10.69
N ALA A 51 11.33 13.61 10.41
CA ALA A 51 11.56 14.62 11.42
C ALA A 51 10.24 15.05 12.08
N ALA A 52 9.17 15.27 11.29
CA ALA A 52 7.82 15.53 11.79
C ALA A 52 7.34 14.40 12.71
N ARG A 53 7.50 13.14 12.27
CA ARG A 53 7.13 11.99 13.10
C ARG A 53 7.88 11.95 14.44
N ARG A 54 9.18 12.26 14.44
CA ARG A 54 10.03 12.33 15.66
C ARG A 54 9.62 13.47 16.59
N ARG A 55 9.11 14.58 16.06
CA ARG A 55 8.52 15.68 16.85
C ARG A 55 7.13 15.36 17.42
N GLY A 56 6.59 14.17 17.13
CA GLY A 56 5.27 13.76 17.58
C GLY A 56 4.13 14.19 16.67
N GLU A 57 4.42 14.74 15.50
CA GLU A 57 3.40 15.12 14.52
C GLU A 57 2.73 13.87 13.92
N GLN A 58 1.50 14.06 13.44
CA GLN A 58 0.78 13.03 12.72
C GLN A 58 1.32 12.93 11.29
N VAL A 59 1.77 11.73 10.93
CA VAL A 59 2.26 11.37 9.62
C VAL A 59 1.40 10.23 9.10
N ILE A 60 0.68 10.53 8.01
CA ILE A 60 0.00 9.54 7.19
C ILE A 60 0.87 9.33 5.96
N SER A 61 1.11 8.07 5.61
CA SER A 61 1.86 7.72 4.40
C SER A 61 1.02 6.85 3.49
N LEU A 62 1.37 6.81 2.21
CA LEU A 62 0.64 6.06 1.21
C LEU A 62 1.60 5.37 0.23
N SER A 63 1.29 4.15 -0.16
CA SER A 63 1.88 3.49 -1.34
C SER A 63 0.80 2.80 -2.16
N HIS A 64 1.00 2.65 -3.47
CA HIS A 64 0.08 1.81 -4.23
C HIS A 64 0.30 0.32 -3.92
N PHE A 65 1.55 -0.10 -3.87
CA PHE A 65 1.94 -1.49 -3.61
C PHE A 65 1.86 -1.88 -2.14
N LEU A 66 1.82 -3.20 -1.89
CA LEU A 66 1.78 -3.81 -0.57
C LEU A 66 3.06 -3.51 0.22
N PRO A 67 2.97 -2.89 1.41
CA PRO A 67 4.15 -2.51 2.19
C PRO A 67 4.71 -3.65 3.03
N ARG A 68 3.93 -4.70 3.28
CA ARG A 68 4.27 -5.82 4.16
C ARG A 68 3.61 -7.13 3.69
N PRO A 69 4.35 -8.25 3.63
CA PRO A 69 3.78 -9.55 3.28
C PRO A 69 2.63 -9.99 4.22
N GLU A 70 2.68 -9.59 5.49
CA GLU A 70 1.68 -9.94 6.50
C GLU A 70 0.29 -9.32 6.22
N LEU A 71 0.22 -8.33 5.32
CA LEU A 71 -1.01 -7.67 4.90
C LEU A 71 -1.67 -8.35 3.67
N LEU A 72 -1.19 -9.54 3.32
CA LEU A 72 -1.74 -10.36 2.25
C LEU A 72 -2.28 -11.67 2.84
N PRO A 73 -3.43 -12.18 2.37
CA PRO A 73 -3.86 -13.53 2.72
C PRO A 73 -2.78 -14.56 2.38
N GLU A 74 -2.75 -15.67 3.12
CA GLU A 74 -1.89 -16.79 2.76
C GLU A 74 -2.13 -17.24 1.32
N LYS A 75 -1.07 -17.65 0.64
CA LYS A 75 -1.06 -17.99 -0.79
C LYS A 75 -2.20 -18.93 -1.22
N ARG A 76 -2.60 -19.87 -0.35
CA ARG A 76 -3.68 -20.84 -0.61
C ARG A 76 -5.08 -20.22 -0.71
N PHE A 77 -5.28 -19.02 -0.18
CA PHE A 77 -6.54 -18.29 -0.22
C PHE A 77 -6.58 -17.27 -1.37
N LEU A 78 -5.52 -17.18 -2.17
CA LEU A 78 -5.46 -16.28 -3.31
C LEU A 78 -5.98 -16.98 -4.56
N PHE A 79 -6.95 -16.36 -5.23
CA PHE A 79 -7.35 -16.77 -6.59
C PHE A 79 -6.16 -16.74 -7.57
N PHE A 80 -5.21 -15.84 -7.32
CA PHE A 80 -3.96 -15.71 -8.07
C PHE A 80 -2.76 -15.89 -7.13
N PRO A 81 -2.25 -17.12 -6.94
CA PRO A 81 -1.14 -17.40 -6.02
C PRO A 81 0.15 -16.66 -6.34
N GLN A 82 0.32 -16.21 -7.58
CA GLN A 82 1.48 -15.43 -8.02
C GLN A 82 1.46 -13.99 -7.49
N LEU A 83 0.31 -13.47 -7.06
CA LEU A 83 0.17 -12.10 -6.52
C LEU A 83 1.20 -11.83 -5.42
N ALA A 84 1.44 -12.79 -4.54
CA ALA A 84 2.43 -12.66 -3.47
C ALA A 84 3.86 -12.35 -3.97
N ALA A 85 4.20 -12.74 -5.21
CA ALA A 85 5.53 -12.51 -5.77
C ALA A 85 5.75 -11.08 -6.29
N PHE A 86 4.68 -10.34 -6.60
CA PHE A 86 4.76 -9.01 -7.21
C PHE A 86 3.91 -7.95 -6.50
N ALA A 87 3.25 -8.29 -5.39
CA ALA A 87 2.37 -7.36 -4.69
C ALA A 87 3.09 -6.19 -4.03
N GLY A 88 4.39 -6.31 -3.73
CA GLY A 88 5.11 -5.38 -2.86
C GLY A 88 6.62 -5.31 -3.10
N SER A 89 7.31 -4.56 -2.24
CA SER A 89 8.76 -4.35 -2.31
C SER A 89 9.40 -4.32 -0.93
N GLN A 90 10.54 -5.00 -0.77
CA GLN A 90 11.34 -4.93 0.46
C GLN A 90 11.89 -3.52 0.73
N PHE A 91 12.07 -2.70 -0.30
CA PHE A 91 12.50 -1.32 -0.14
C PHE A 91 11.38 -0.46 0.46
N LEU A 92 10.17 -0.62 -0.07
CA LEU A 92 8.96 -0.01 0.49
C LEU A 92 8.75 -0.40 1.96
N GLN A 93 8.85 -1.70 2.28
CA GLN A 93 8.75 -2.19 3.66
C GLN A 93 9.71 -1.44 4.59
N ARG A 94 10.99 -1.36 4.22
CA ARG A 94 12.01 -0.66 5.01
C ARG A 94 11.71 0.83 5.15
N ARG A 95 11.18 1.49 4.11
CA ARG A 95 10.78 2.91 4.20
C ARG A 95 9.66 3.11 5.21
N VAL A 96 8.61 2.30 5.13
CA VAL A 96 7.47 2.41 6.06
C VAL A 96 7.92 2.13 7.49
N GLN A 97 8.76 1.10 7.71
CA GLN A 97 9.33 0.80 9.03
C GLN A 97 10.18 1.95 9.58
N ARG A 98 11.03 2.58 8.74
CA ARG A 98 11.86 3.72 9.15
C ARG A 98 11.06 5.01 9.39
N LEU A 99 9.94 5.16 8.69
CA LEU A 99 9.03 6.29 8.85
C LEU A 99 8.14 6.13 10.08
N ASN A 100 7.73 4.90 10.39
CA ASN A 100 6.83 4.54 11.48
C ASN A 100 5.58 5.47 11.57
N PRO A 101 4.82 5.62 10.47
CA PRO A 101 3.66 6.51 10.41
C PRO A 101 2.53 6.02 11.34
N GLN A 102 1.61 6.90 11.75
CA GLN A 102 0.43 6.47 12.50
C GLN A 102 -0.52 5.64 11.64
N LEU A 103 -0.58 5.95 10.34
CA LEU A 103 -1.39 5.26 9.34
C LEU A 103 -0.60 5.13 8.03
N HIS A 104 -0.64 3.94 7.46
CA HIS A 104 -0.15 3.68 6.12
C HIS A 104 -1.29 3.17 5.24
N LEU A 105 -1.66 3.98 4.25
CA LEU A 105 -2.65 3.63 3.24
C LEU A 105 -1.99 2.85 2.11
N PHE A 106 -2.61 1.75 1.69
CA PHE A 106 -2.07 0.95 0.59
C PHE A 106 -3.15 0.41 -0.34
N GLY A 107 -2.74 -0.20 -1.45
CA GLY A 107 -3.62 -0.69 -2.50
C GLY A 107 -3.11 -1.93 -3.23
N HIS A 108 -3.35 -1.96 -4.54
CA HIS A 108 -2.88 -2.98 -5.48
C HIS A 108 -3.53 -4.37 -5.35
N THR A 109 -3.77 -4.89 -4.14
CA THR A 109 -4.18 -6.30 -3.96
C THR A 109 -5.68 -6.56 -4.10
N HIS A 110 -6.51 -5.50 -4.12
CA HIS A 110 -7.98 -5.56 -4.17
C HIS A 110 -8.65 -6.27 -2.96
N PHE A 111 -7.87 -6.71 -1.97
CA PHE A 111 -8.39 -7.14 -0.66
C PHE A 111 -8.63 -5.94 0.24
N ALA A 112 -9.71 -5.95 1.01
CA ALA A 112 -9.85 -4.89 2.01
C ALA A 112 -9.13 -5.34 3.27
N TRP A 113 -8.29 -4.47 3.83
CA TRP A 113 -7.42 -4.77 4.96
C TRP A 113 -7.38 -3.65 5.99
N ASP A 114 -7.61 -3.94 7.27
CA ASP A 114 -7.38 -3.01 8.39
C ASP A 114 -6.69 -3.77 9.51
N GLN A 115 -5.42 -3.44 9.74
CA GLN A 115 -4.61 -4.14 10.73
C GLN A 115 -3.53 -3.22 11.30
N ALA A 116 -3.32 -3.29 12.61
CA ALA A 116 -2.17 -2.66 13.25
C ALA A 116 -1.01 -3.65 13.36
N LEU A 117 0.17 -3.28 12.87
CA LEU A 117 1.40 -4.05 13.01
C LEU A 117 2.52 -3.12 13.47
N GLU A 118 3.24 -3.48 14.53
CA GLU A 118 4.41 -2.74 15.03
C GLU A 118 4.15 -1.23 15.25
N GLY A 119 2.95 -0.86 15.72
CA GLY A 119 2.59 0.52 16.00
C GLY A 119 2.15 1.35 14.79
N VAL A 120 2.07 0.74 13.60
CA VAL A 120 1.52 1.34 12.38
C VAL A 120 0.16 0.72 12.08
N ARG A 121 -0.88 1.53 11.85
CA ARG A 121 -2.15 1.04 11.29
C ARG A 121 -2.03 0.97 9.77
N TYR A 122 -2.35 -0.15 9.17
CA TYR A 122 -2.34 -0.37 7.73
C TYR A 122 -3.77 -0.49 7.24
N VAL A 123 -4.15 0.33 6.25
CA VAL A 123 -5.51 0.33 5.70
C VAL A 123 -5.48 0.26 4.17
N GLN A 124 -6.26 -0.66 3.62
CA GLN A 124 -6.56 -0.74 2.20
C GLN A 124 -8.08 -0.87 2.01
N ALA A 125 -8.70 0.12 1.37
CA ALA A 125 -10.12 0.13 1.04
C ALA A 125 -10.32 0.17 -0.49
N PRO A 126 -10.09 -0.95 -1.20
CA PRO A 126 -10.02 -0.95 -2.65
C PRO A 126 -11.42 -0.84 -3.24
N LEU A 127 -11.54 -0.11 -4.35
CA LEU A 127 -12.79 -0.07 -5.12
C LEU A 127 -13.03 -1.39 -5.87
N GLY A 128 -11.96 -2.02 -6.35
CA GLY A 128 -12.02 -3.21 -7.20
C GLY A 128 -12.56 -2.95 -8.61
N SER A 129 -12.46 -3.96 -9.47
CA SER A 129 -13.04 -3.96 -10.81
C SER A 129 -14.57 -3.98 -10.77
N PRO A 130 -15.27 -3.58 -11.86
CA PRO A 130 -16.74 -3.66 -11.91
C PRO A 130 -17.28 -5.05 -11.53
N ARG A 131 -16.62 -6.12 -11.97
CA ARG A 131 -16.99 -7.50 -11.63
C ARG A 131 -16.79 -7.82 -10.15
N GLU A 132 -15.69 -7.37 -9.56
CA GLU A 132 -15.42 -7.56 -8.13
C GLU A 132 -16.44 -6.83 -7.25
N ARG A 133 -16.90 -5.64 -7.67
CA ARG A 133 -17.93 -4.88 -6.95
C ARG A 133 -19.29 -5.57 -6.91
N LEU A 134 -19.61 -6.41 -7.90
CA LEU A 134 -20.84 -7.23 -7.87
C LEU A 134 -20.80 -8.27 -6.76
N ALA A 135 -19.66 -8.95 -6.59
CA ALA A 135 -19.46 -9.92 -5.52
C ALA A 135 -19.22 -9.25 -4.15
N ARG A 136 -18.86 -7.96 -4.16
CA ARG A 136 -18.49 -7.19 -2.98
C ARG A 136 -19.21 -5.84 -2.96
N PRO A 137 -20.51 -5.82 -2.61
CA PRO A 137 -21.35 -4.62 -2.76
C PRO A 137 -21.01 -3.50 -1.78
N ARG A 138 -20.14 -3.75 -0.78
CA ARG A 138 -19.70 -2.75 0.18
C ARG A 138 -18.18 -2.78 0.32
N SER A 139 -17.58 -1.59 0.38
CA SER A 139 -16.19 -1.44 0.83
C SER A 139 -16.08 -1.68 2.34
N MET A 140 -14.86 -1.67 2.84
CA MET A 140 -14.59 -1.83 4.27
C MET A 140 -15.22 -0.71 5.10
N ARG A 141 -15.79 -1.09 6.24
CA ARG A 141 -16.18 -0.15 7.29
C ARG A 141 -14.97 0.10 8.19
N LEU A 142 -14.43 1.31 8.16
CA LEU A 142 -13.40 1.73 9.11
C LEU A 142 -14.09 1.98 10.46
N SER A 143 -13.85 1.11 11.45
CA SER A 143 -14.18 1.45 12.83
C SER A 143 -13.25 2.58 13.27
N GLY A 144 -13.83 3.68 13.75
CA GLY A 144 -13.08 4.82 14.28
C GLY A 144 -12.17 4.37 15.42
N GLY A 145 -10.91 4.81 15.38
CA GLY A 145 -9.92 4.44 16.37
C GLY A 145 -10.24 5.03 17.74
N ALA A 146 -10.82 4.22 18.61
CA ALA A 146 -10.65 4.29 20.05
C ALA A 146 -10.63 2.85 20.54
N GLY A 147 -9.53 2.46 21.21
CA GLY A 147 -9.32 1.10 21.65
C GLY A 147 -10.50 0.60 22.46
N THR A 148 -11.19 -0.40 21.93
CA THR A 148 -11.87 -1.40 22.75
C THR A 148 -11.51 -2.75 22.14
N SER A 149 -10.80 -3.54 22.93
CA SER A 149 -10.71 -4.97 22.76
C SER A 149 -12.13 -5.53 22.75
N SER A 150 -12.68 -5.79 21.56
CA SER A 150 -13.80 -6.70 21.42
C SER A 150 -13.47 -7.71 20.33
N GLU A 151 -13.03 -8.86 20.79
CA GLU A 151 -13.05 -10.12 20.10
C GLU A 151 -14.42 -10.32 19.42
N ARG A 152 -14.47 -10.13 18.10
CA ARG A 152 -15.41 -10.82 17.21
C ARG A 152 -14.74 -11.06 15.88
N ALA A 153 -14.08 -12.20 15.78
CA ALA A 153 -13.89 -12.87 14.50
C ALA A 153 -15.28 -13.13 13.90
N VAL A 154 -15.66 -12.37 12.87
CA VAL A 154 -16.79 -12.75 12.02
C VAL A 154 -16.29 -13.88 11.12
N THR A 155 -16.42 -15.10 11.64
CA THR A 155 -16.52 -16.31 10.82
C THR A 155 -17.97 -16.45 10.39
N GLY A 156 -18.21 -16.84 9.15
CA GLY A 156 -19.55 -17.22 8.67
C GLY A 156 -19.89 -16.64 7.31
N TYR A 157 -19.44 -17.31 6.25
CA TYR A 157 -20.24 -17.39 5.03
C TYR A 157 -21.43 -18.30 5.35
N GLY A 158 -22.55 -17.69 5.75
CA GLY A 158 -23.83 -18.39 5.84
C GLY A 158 -24.39 -18.56 4.44
N LEU A 159 -24.28 -19.77 3.89
CA LEU A 159 -25.21 -20.29 2.91
C LEU A 159 -26.28 -21.02 3.73
N GLU A 160 -27.47 -20.44 3.84
CA GLU A 160 -28.66 -21.20 4.22
C GLU A 160 -29.40 -21.56 2.94
N GLU A 161 -29.70 -22.87 2.81
CA GLU A 161 -30.67 -23.44 1.86
C GLU A 161 -32.10 -23.14 2.33
#